data_AF-A0A969HNJ9-F1
#
_entry.id   AF-A0A969HNJ9-F1
#
_cell.length_a   1.000
_cell.length_b   1.000
_cell.length_c   1.000
_cell.angle_alpha   90.00
_cell.angle_beta   90.00
_cell.angle_gamma   90.00
#
_symmetry.space_group_name_H-M   'P 1'
#
loop_
_entity.id
_entity.type
_entity.pdbx_description
1 polymer ?
#
loop_
_entity_poly.entity_id
_entity_poly.type
_entity_poly.pdbx_seq_one_letter_code
_entity_poly.pdbx_strand_id
1 'polypeptide(L)'
;MVEFKIQLDESVVQTFGYKQVESYLQDFVKKMLLKAAAQDVLEDLKTIDLQNDKEWQAARHLAWQQEKHKYLITKILSTKSSSFND
;
A
#
# COMPACT_ATOMS: atom_id res chain seq x y z
N MET A 1 22.21 4.91 17.79
CA MET A 1 21.97 3.59 17.18
C MET A 1 21.66 2.61 18.31
N VAL A 2 20.59 1.84 18.18
CA VAL A 2 20.26 0.77 19.13
C VAL A 2 20.57 -0.56 18.44
N GLU A 3 21.35 -1.42 19.10
CA GLU A 3 21.69 -2.74 18.59
C GLU A 3 20.81 -3.79 19.27
N PHE A 4 20.16 -4.63 18.47
CA PHE A 4 19.30 -5.73 18.93
C PHE A 4 19.75 -7.03 18.27
N LYS A 5 20.05 -8.04 19.08
CA LYS A 5 20.54 -9.35 18.61
C LYS A 5 19.42 -10.39 18.69
N ILE A 6 19.23 -11.13 17.61
CA ILE A 6 18.24 -12.21 17.52
C ILE A 6 19.00 -13.52 17.38
N GLN A 7 18.65 -14.50 18.21
CA GLN A 7 19.11 -15.88 18.07
C GLN A 7 18.06 -16.65 17.26
N LEU A 8 18.54 -17.40 16.28
CA LEU A 8 17.70 -18.22 15.41
C LEU A 8 18.21 -19.65 15.47
N ASP A 9 17.29 -20.60 15.28
CA ASP A 9 17.68 -21.99 15.12
C ASP A 9 18.55 -22.18 13.89
N GLU A 10 19.59 -23.00 14.06
CA GLU A 10 20.55 -23.26 12.99
C GLU A 10 19.87 -23.88 11.76
N SER A 11 18.84 -24.69 11.96
CA SER A 11 18.05 -25.31 10.90
C SER A 11 17.40 -24.28 9.97
N VAL A 12 16.98 -23.12 10.51
CA VAL A 12 16.38 -22.03 9.73
C VAL A 12 17.43 -21.41 8.82
N VAL A 13 18.62 -21.16 9.36
CA VAL A 13 19.71 -20.56 8.60
C VAL A 13 20.28 -21.54 7.58
N GLN A 14 20.35 -22.83 7.90
CA GLN A 14 20.77 -23.87 6.96
C GLN A 14 19.77 -24.05 5.81
N THR A 15 18.48 -23.92 6.08
CA THR A 15 17.41 -24.09 5.07
C THR A 15 17.30 -22.90 4.13
N PHE A 16 17.35 -21.68 4.68
CA PHE A 16 17.08 -20.45 3.91
C PHE A 16 18.33 -19.62 3.60
N GLY A 17 19.43 -19.84 4.32
CA GLY A 17 20.65 -19.07 4.16
C GLY A 17 20.62 -17.71 4.84
N TYR A 18 21.78 -17.29 5.36
CA TYR A 18 21.95 -16.06 6.13
C TYR A 18 21.39 -14.80 5.45
N LYS A 19 21.70 -14.59 4.17
CA LYS A 19 21.29 -13.38 3.45
C LYS A 19 19.78 -13.24 3.29
N GLN A 20 19.07 -14.35 3.07
CA GLN A 20 17.62 -14.32 2.90
C GLN A 20 16.91 -14.08 4.21
N VAL A 21 17.41 -14.68 5.30
CA VAL A 21 16.91 -14.41 6.65
C VAL A 21 17.13 -12.95 7.04
N GLU A 22 18.32 -12.40 6.78
CA GLU A 22 18.63 -10.99 7.07
C GLU A 22 17.71 -10.05 6.27
N SER A 23 17.60 -10.26 4.95
CA SER A 23 16.73 -9.44 4.10
C SER A 23 15.27 -9.51 4.56
N TYR A 24 14.80 -10.69 4.95
CA TYR A 24 13.44 -10.88 5.44
C TYR A 24 13.20 -10.09 6.72
N LEU A 25 14.11 -10.17 7.69
CA LEU A 25 13.99 -9.45 8.96
C LEU A 25 14.01 -7.93 8.73
N GLN A 26 14.89 -7.43 7.85
CA GLN A 26 14.94 -6.01 7.51
C GLN A 26 13.64 -5.53 6.87
N ASP A 27 13.09 -6.29 5.93
CA ASP A 27 11.82 -5.94 5.28
C ASP A 27 10.62 -6.06 6.22
N PHE A 28 10.65 -7.02 7.14
CA PHE A 28 9.65 -7.15 8.19
C PHE A 28 9.63 -5.93 9.11
N VAL A 29 10.80 -5.43 9.53
CA VAL A 29 10.90 -4.22 10.35
C VAL A 29 10.33 -3.00 9.63
N LYS A 30 10.64 -2.83 8.33
CA LYS A 30 10.06 -1.74 7.52
C LYS A 30 8.53 -1.85 7.47
N LYS A 31 7.99 -3.06 7.28
CA LYS A 31 6.54 -3.30 7.25
C LYS A 31 5.89 -3.04 8.60
N MET A 32 6.54 -3.39 9.71
CA MET A 32 6.04 -3.07 11.05
C MET A 32 5.94 -1.56 11.27
N LEU A 33 6.97 -0.80 10.86
CA LEU A 33 6.95 0.66 10.95
C LEU A 33 5.81 1.26 10.11
N LEU A 34 5.64 0.78 8.88
CA LEU A 34 4.54 1.21 8.02
C LEU A 34 3.18 0.88 8.65
N LYS A 35 3.04 -0.30 9.24
CA LYS A 35 1.81 -0.73 9.91
C LYS A 35 1.50 0.13 11.13
N ALA A 36 2.49 0.48 11.94
CA ALA A 36 2.31 1.37 13.08
C ALA A 36 1.81 2.75 12.64
N ALA A 37 2.49 3.36 11.64
CA ALA A 37 2.05 4.64 11.09
C ALA A 37 0.64 4.58 10.47
N ALA A 38 0.30 3.49 9.79
CA ALA A 38 -1.03 3.28 9.23
C ALA A 38 -2.10 3.08 10.32
N GLN A 39 -1.74 2.46 11.45
CA GLN A 39 -2.64 2.28 12.58
C GLN A 39 -3.01 3.64 13.19
N ASP A 40 -2.04 4.54 13.35
CA ASP A 40 -2.27 5.89 13.86
C ASP A 40 -3.27 6.65 12.97
N VAL A 41 -3.05 6.63 11.66
CA VAL A 41 -3.99 7.21 10.68
C VAL A 41 -5.36 6.54 10.73
N LEU A 42 -5.42 5.22 10.93
CA LEU A 42 -6.69 4.49 11.01
C LEU A 42 -7.49 4.89 12.25
N GLU A 43 -6.85 5.08 13.39
CA GLU A 43 -7.53 5.56 14.60
C GLU A 43 -8.09 6.98 14.39
N ASP A 44 -7.35 7.87 13.72
CA ASP A 44 -7.87 9.19 13.33
C ASP A 44 -9.10 9.07 12.43
N LEU A 45 -9.07 8.18 11.44
CA LEU A 45 -10.19 7.97 10.51
C LEU A 45 -11.43 7.34 11.17
N LYS A 46 -11.31 6.61 12.29
CA LYS A 46 -12.48 6.11 13.03
C LYS A 46 -13.27 7.24 13.69
N THR A 47 -12.62 8.36 13.99
CA THR A 47 -13.27 9.54 14.59
C THR A 47 -13.91 10.47 13.57
N ILE A 48 -13.51 10.34 12.30
CA ILE A 48 -14.04 11.11 11.18
C ILE A 48 -15.10 10.27 10.46
N ASP A 49 -16.36 10.69 10.49
CA ASP A 49 -17.43 10.02 9.73
C ASP A 49 -17.34 10.36 8.23
N LEU A 50 -16.41 9.71 7.53
CA LEU A 50 -16.18 9.90 6.09
C LEU A 50 -17.38 9.48 5.22
N GLN A 51 -18.34 8.73 5.77
CA GLN A 51 -19.51 8.30 5.01
C GLN A 51 -20.60 9.37 5.01
N ASN A 52 -20.78 10.08 6.14
CA ASN A 52 -21.83 11.10 6.27
C ASN A 52 -21.32 12.55 6.24
N ASP A 53 -20.00 12.77 6.23
CA ASP A 53 -19.42 14.11 6.11
C ASP A 53 -19.60 14.67 4.69
N LYS A 54 -20.41 15.73 4.59
CA LYS A 54 -20.75 16.42 3.34
C LYS A 54 -19.55 17.12 2.70
N GLU A 55 -18.61 17.64 3.50
CA GLU A 55 -17.42 18.32 2.99
C GLU A 55 -16.46 17.30 2.37
N TRP A 56 -16.30 16.15 3.02
CA TRP A 56 -15.53 15.04 2.47
C TRP A 56 -16.11 14.52 1.15
N GLN A 57 -17.43 14.32 1.08
CA GLN A 57 -18.09 13.90 -0.16
C GLN A 57 -17.89 14.91 -1.30
N ALA A 58 -18.00 16.21 -1.00
CA ALA A 58 -17.78 17.27 -1.97
C ALA A 58 -16.32 17.32 -2.46
N ALA A 59 -15.36 17.26 -1.54
CA ALA A 59 -13.93 17.25 -1.86
C ALA A 59 -13.55 16.01 -2.69
N ARG A 60 -14.05 14.83 -2.32
CA ARG A 60 -13.85 13.59 -3.07
C ARG A 60 -14.43 13.67 -4.47
N HIS A 61 -15.63 14.23 -4.62
CA HIS A 61 -16.26 14.40 -5.93
C HIS A 61 -15.45 15.35 -6.82
N LEU A 62 -15.01 16.50 -6.28
CA LEU A 62 -14.17 17.46 -7.00
C LEU A 62 -12.86 16.84 -7.46
N ALA A 63 -12.15 16.14 -6.57
CA ALA A 63 -10.91 15.45 -6.91
C ALA A 63 -11.12 14.42 -8.04
N TRP A 64 -12.20 13.65 -7.98
CA TRP A 64 -12.52 12.69 -9.04
C TRP A 64 -12.85 13.39 -10.37
N GLN A 65 -13.63 14.47 -10.36
CA GLN A 65 -13.95 15.22 -11.59
C GLN A 65 -12.71 15.80 -12.26
N GLN A 66 -11.75 16.28 -11.46
CA GLN A 66 -10.48 16.80 -11.95
C GLN A 66 -9.62 15.69 -12.57
N GLU A 67 -9.55 14.52 -11.94
CA GLU A 67 -8.57 13.48 -12.28
C GLU A 67 -9.10 12.36 -13.20
N LYS A 68 -10.43 12.22 -13.37
CA LYS A 68 -11.05 11.10 -14.12
C LYS A 68 -10.56 10.98 -15.57
N HIS A 69 -10.13 12.08 -16.19
CA HIS A 69 -9.67 12.11 -17.58
C HIS A 69 -8.47 11.17 -17.82
N LYS A 70 -7.61 10.99 -16.81
CA LYS A 70 -6.45 10.07 -16.88
C LYS A 70 -6.87 8.61 -17.08
N TYR A 71 -8.02 8.22 -16.55
CA TYR A 71 -8.51 6.84 -16.60
C TYR A 71 -9.47 6.59 -17.78
N LEU A 72 -10.19 7.62 -18.21
CA LEU A 72 -11.12 7.52 -19.33
C LEU A 72 -10.39 7.42 -20.68
N ILE A 73 -9.25 8.09 -20.85
CA ILE A 73 -8.43 7.99 -22.07
C ILE A 73 -7.85 6.58 -22.23
N THR A 74 -7.36 5.98 -21.14
CA THR A 74 -6.81 4.62 -21.13
C THR A 74 -7.86 3.57 -21.53
N LYS A 75 -9.12 3.74 -21.11
CA LYS A 75 -10.21 2.83 -21.47
C LYS A 75 -10.55 2.87 -22.96
N ILE A 76 -10.48 4.06 -23.59
CA ILE A 76 -10.74 4.22 -25.03
C ILE A 76 -9.61 3.65 -25.88
N LEU A 77 -8.35 3.77 -25.43
CA LEU A 77 -7.21 3.18 -26.12
C LEU A 77 -7.19 1.65 -26.01
N SER A 78 -7.61 1.10 -24.87
CA SER A 78 -7.78 -0.35 -24.65
C SER A 78 -8.91 -0.96 -25.47
N THR A 79 -10.03 -0.26 -25.68
CA THR A 79 -11.12 -0.77 -26.53
C THR A 79 -10.82 -0.64 -28.02
N LYS A 80 -10.09 0.41 -28.45
CA LYS A 80 -9.66 0.53 -29.85
C LYS A 80 -8.67 -0.55 -30.29
N SER A 81 -7.78 -1.03 -29.41
CA SER A 81 -6.86 -2.13 -29.76
C SER A 81 -7.53 -3.49 -29.90
N SER A 82 -8.72 -3.68 -29.31
CA SER A 82 -9.48 -4.93 -29.42
C SER A 82 -10.46 -4.95 -30.61
N SER A 83 -10.66 -3.82 -31.28
CA SER A 83 -11.58 -3.66 -32.43
C SER A 83 -10.85 -3.43 -33.76
N PHE A 84 -9.53 -3.57 -33.78
CA PHE A 84 -8.70 -3.39 -34.99
C PHE A 84 -8.07 -4.71 -35.47
N ASN A 85 -8.60 -5.84 -35.00
CA ASN A 85 -8.11 -7.19 -35.31
C ASN A 85 -9.24 -8.13 -35.76
N ASP A 86 -10.23 -7.59 -36.49
CA ASP A 86 -11.18 -8.34 -37.32
C ASP A 86 -11.13 -7.79 -38.77
#